data_AF-A0A6A7RYA2-F1
#
_entry.id   AF-A0A6A7RYA2-F1
#
_cell.length_a   1.000
_cell.length_b   1.000
_cell.length_c   1.000
_cell.angle_alpha   90.00
_cell.angle_beta   90.00
_cell.angle_gamma   90.00
#
_symmetry.space_group_name_H-M   'P 1'
#
loop_
_entity.id
_entity.type
_entity.pdbx_description
1 polymer ?
#
loop_
_entity_poly.entity_id
_entity_poly.type
_entity_poly.pdbx_seq_one_letter_code
_entity_poly.pdbx_strand_id
1 'polypeptide(L)'
;ANAATIPAAQAFKAFRKACQENKAQAARAALLNWATSLRPEQPPQGLKALAHVLDDPELVAGLRHLDRCCYLGGEWDGNSLAKILLVAPSLAPSKAAKATLPGLYP
;
A
#
# COMPACT_ATOMS: atom_id res chain seq x y z
N ALA A 1 -21.67 -1.91 -7.46
CA ALA A 1 -21.12 -0.56 -7.22
C ALA A 1 -19.83 -0.45 -8.01
N ASN A 2 -19.78 0.45 -9.01
CA ASN A 2 -18.58 0.68 -9.80
C ASN A 2 -17.52 1.33 -8.89
N ALA A 3 -16.61 0.53 -8.34
CA ALA A 3 -15.42 1.06 -7.70
C ALA A 3 -14.61 1.74 -8.81
N ALA A 4 -14.61 3.07 -8.84
CA ALA A 4 -13.66 3.81 -9.66
C ALA A 4 -12.26 3.37 -9.22
N THR A 5 -11.63 2.49 -10.01
CA THR A 5 -10.29 1.97 -9.76
C THR A 5 -9.31 3.13 -9.95
N ILE A 6 -8.98 3.78 -8.83
CA ILE A 6 -7.98 4.85 -8.82
C ILE A 6 -6.65 4.25 -9.31
N PRO A 7 -5.92 4.88 -10.23
CA PRO A 7 -4.65 4.37 -10.73
C PRO A 7 -3.70 4.01 -9.57
N ALA A 8 -2.97 2.91 -9.72
CA ALA A 8 -2.06 2.41 -8.69
C ALA A 8 -1.09 3.52 -8.19
N ALA A 9 -0.57 4.35 -9.09
CA ALA A 9 0.29 5.49 -8.72
C ALA A 9 -0.41 6.52 -7.83
N GLN A 10 -1.69 6.81 -8.09
CA GLN A 10 -2.48 7.75 -7.30
C GLN A 10 -2.87 7.15 -5.94
N ALA A 11 -3.22 5.86 -5.90
CA ALA A 11 -3.45 5.14 -4.65
C ALA A 11 -2.18 5.09 -3.77
N PHE A 12 -1.02 4.85 -4.38
CA PHE A 12 0.27 4.85 -3.69
C PHE A 12 0.66 6.24 -3.16
N LYS A 13 0.37 7.30 -3.92
CA LYS A 13 0.54 8.69 -3.46
C LYS A 13 -0.35 8.99 -2.25
N ALA A 14 -1.61 8.55 -2.27
CA ALA A 14 -2.52 8.68 -1.15
C ALA A 14 -2.03 7.89 0.08
N PHE A 15 -1.48 6.69 -0.13
CA PHE A 15 -0.84 5.90 0.92
C PHE A 15 0.34 6.64 1.55
N ARG A 16 1.28 7.16 0.74
CA ARG A 16 2.42 7.95 1.25
C ARG A 16 1.98 9.17 2.04
N LYS A 17 0.93 9.87 1.58
CA LYS A 17 0.38 11.01 2.30
C LYS A 17 -0.21 10.57 3.66
N ALA A 18 -0.98 9.48 3.68
CA ALA A 18 -1.52 8.92 4.91
C ALA A 18 -0.41 8.44 5.87
N CYS A 19 0.70 7.94 5.35
CA CYS A 19 1.89 7.61 6.13
C CYS A 19 2.52 8.85 6.77
N GLN A 20 2.64 9.97 6.05
CA GLN A 20 3.16 11.22 6.59
C GLN A 20 2.25 11.83 7.66
N GLU A 21 0.94 11.66 7.50
CA GLU A 21 -0.06 12.13 8.48
C GLU A 21 -0.30 11.11 9.62
N ASN A 22 0.44 9.98 9.65
CA ASN A 22 0.25 8.86 10.59
C ASN A 22 -1.21 8.38 10.69
N LYS A 23 -1.95 8.45 9.58
CA LYS A 23 -3.35 8.05 9.47
C LYS A 23 -3.46 6.59 9.07
N ALA A 24 -3.44 5.69 10.05
CA ALA A 24 -3.49 4.24 9.84
C ALA A 24 -4.70 3.82 8.97
N GLN A 25 -5.90 4.32 9.29
CA GLN A 25 -7.11 3.95 8.55
C GLN A 25 -7.05 4.40 7.08
N ALA A 26 -6.54 5.61 6.83
CA ALA A 26 -6.39 6.14 5.48
C ALA A 26 -5.32 5.37 4.69
N ALA A 27 -4.22 4.98 5.35
CA ALA A 27 -3.16 4.19 4.75
C ALA A 27 -3.65 2.78 4.37
N ARG A 28 -4.43 2.13 5.23
CA ARG A 28 -5.07 0.85 4.94
C ARG A 28 -5.98 0.93 3.71
N ALA A 29 -6.85 1.94 3.64
CA ALA A 29 -7.73 2.13 2.49
C ALA A 29 -6.94 2.36 1.19
N ALA A 30 -5.89 3.20 1.25
CA ALA A 30 -5.04 3.48 0.09
C ALA A 30 -4.26 2.25 -0.39
N LEU A 31 -3.76 1.40 0.52
CA LEU A 31 -3.09 0.14 0.17
C LEU A 31 -4.02 -0.85 -0.52
N LEU A 32 -5.27 -0.97 -0.03
CA LEU A 32 -6.26 -1.83 -0.67
C LEU A 32 -6.58 -1.35 -2.08
N ASN A 33 -6.81 -0.05 -2.24
CA ASN A 33 -7.03 0.54 -3.57
C ASN A 33 -5.84 0.31 -4.50
N TRP A 34 -4.62 0.47 -4.00
CA TRP A 34 -3.41 0.19 -4.77
C TRP A 34 -3.35 -1.28 -5.20
N ALA A 35 -3.58 -2.21 -4.28
CA ALA A 35 -3.54 -3.64 -4.56
C ALA A 35 -4.65 -4.10 -5.51
N THR A 36 -5.87 -3.56 -5.38
CA THR A 36 -6.97 -3.79 -6.34
C THR A 36 -6.60 -3.30 -7.74
N SER A 37 -5.95 -2.16 -7.85
CA SER A 37 -5.51 -1.61 -9.15
C SER A 37 -4.36 -2.41 -9.78
N LEU A 38 -3.53 -3.08 -8.96
CA LEU A 38 -2.49 -3.97 -9.44
C LEU A 38 -3.00 -5.35 -9.87
N ARG A 39 -4.04 -5.85 -9.18
CA ARG A 39 -4.62 -7.18 -9.37
C ARG A 39 -6.14 -7.10 -9.44
N PRO A 40 -6.72 -6.57 -10.54
CA PRO A 40 -8.17 -6.46 -10.67
C PRO A 40 -8.87 -7.83 -10.76
N GLU A 41 -8.16 -8.86 -11.25
CA GLU A 41 -8.70 -10.23 -11.36
C GLU A 41 -8.83 -10.94 -10.01
N GLN A 42 -7.93 -10.65 -9.07
CA GLN A 42 -7.93 -11.22 -7.72
C GLN A 42 -7.66 -10.11 -6.69
N PRO A 43 -8.64 -9.24 -6.44
CA PRO A 43 -8.47 -8.13 -5.52
C PRO A 43 -8.28 -8.69 -4.09
N PRO A 44 -7.17 -8.36 -3.41
CA PRO A 44 -6.95 -8.85 -2.07
C PRO A 44 -8.01 -8.30 -1.12
N GLN A 45 -8.71 -9.19 -0.43
CA GLN A 45 -9.81 -8.86 0.50
C GLN A 45 -9.27 -8.39 1.87
N GLY A 46 -8.28 -7.49 1.88
CA GLY A 46 -7.68 -6.97 3.10
C GLY A 46 -6.15 -7.07 3.13
N LEU A 47 -5.55 -6.46 4.15
CA LEU A 47 -4.10 -6.43 4.33
C LEU A 47 -3.50 -7.83 4.54
N LYS A 48 -4.27 -8.77 5.10
CA LYS A 48 -3.84 -10.17 5.27
C LYS A 48 -3.65 -10.89 3.93
N ALA A 49 -4.57 -10.68 2.98
CA ALA A 49 -4.47 -11.25 1.64
C ALA A 49 -3.31 -10.59 0.87
N LEU A 50 -3.16 -9.27 1.00
CA LEU A 50 -2.03 -8.54 0.43
C LEU A 50 -0.68 -9.05 0.97
N ALA A 51 -0.58 -9.26 2.28
CA ALA A 51 0.62 -9.80 2.92
C ALA A 51 0.98 -11.21 2.42
N HIS A 52 -0.02 -12.04 2.14
CA HIS A 52 0.20 -13.37 1.58
C HIS A 52 0.67 -13.33 0.13
N VAL A 53 0.18 -12.37 -0.67
CA VAL A 53 0.61 -12.18 -2.06
C VAL A 53 2.03 -11.64 -2.15
N LEU A 54 2.43 -10.82 -1.17
CA LEU A 54 3.74 -10.20 -1.11
C LEU A 54 4.84 -11.15 -0.65
N ASP A 55 4.49 -12.12 0.19
CA ASP A 55 5.38 -13.15 0.75
C ASP A 55 6.67 -12.59 1.39
N ASP A 56 6.64 -11.32 1.81
CA ASP A 56 7.78 -10.64 2.43
C ASP A 56 7.53 -10.50 3.95
N PRO A 57 8.38 -11.07 4.81
CA PRO A 57 8.13 -11.13 6.25
C PRO A 57 8.17 -9.75 6.93
N GLU A 58 9.01 -8.83 6.46
CA GLU A 58 9.10 -7.47 7.00
C GLU A 58 7.84 -6.67 6.67
N LEU A 59 7.35 -6.81 5.44
CA LEU A 59 6.13 -6.18 4.97
C LEU A 59 4.89 -6.81 5.61
N VAL A 60 4.86 -8.13 5.79
CA VAL A 60 3.80 -8.83 6.54
C VAL A 60 3.73 -8.31 7.97
N ALA A 61 4.87 -8.13 8.64
CA ALA A 61 4.93 -7.58 9.99
C ALA A 61 4.41 -6.14 10.03
N GLY A 62 4.84 -5.29 9.09
CA GLY A 62 4.38 -3.91 8.98
C GLY A 62 2.89 -3.78 8.67
N LEU A 63 2.34 -4.63 7.79
CA LEU A 63 0.92 -4.67 7.46
C LEU A 63 0.07 -5.14 8.65
N ARG A 64 0.54 -6.13 9.41
CA ARG A 64 -0.12 -6.58 10.64
C ARG A 64 -0.12 -5.50 11.73
N HIS A 65 0.98 -4.78 11.87
CA HIS A 65 1.08 -3.66 12.80
C HIS A 65 0.10 -2.54 12.41
N LEU A 66 0.05 -2.16 11.13
CA LEU A 66 -0.93 -1.22 10.60
C LEU A 66 -2.38 -1.67 10.89
N ASP A 67 -2.72 -2.94 10.61
CA ASP A 67 -4.06 -3.46 10.85
C ASP A 67 -4.44 -3.39 12.33
N ARG A 68 -3.51 -3.73 13.23
CA ARG A 68 -3.69 -3.60 14.69
C ARG A 68 -3.94 -2.15 15.10
N CYS A 69 -3.14 -1.20 14.62
CA CYS A 69 -3.30 0.22 14.92
C CYS A 69 -4.64 0.78 14.40
N CYS A 70 -5.17 0.24 13.29
CA CYS A 70 -6.50 0.63 12.81
C CYS A 70 -7.62 0.31 13.80
N TYR A 71 -7.52 -0.81 14.54
CA TYR A 71 -8.56 -1.28 15.47
C TYR A 71 -8.35 -0.83 16.91
N LEU A 72 -7.12 -0.95 17.43
CA LEU A 72 -6.81 -0.61 18.83
C LEU A 72 -6.55 0.89 19.03
N GLY A 73 -6.33 1.62 17.94
CA GLY A 73 -5.69 2.93 18.01
C GLY A 73 -4.24 2.80 18.48
N GLY A 74 -3.50 3.89 18.41
CA GLY A 74 -2.11 3.95 18.87
C GLY A 74 -1.18 4.63 17.88
N GLU A 75 0.07 4.80 18.32
CA GLU A 75 1.13 5.37 17.51
C GLU A 75 1.51 4.38 16.41
N TRP A 76 1.22 4.76 15.17
CA TRP A 76 1.59 4.01 13.99
C TRP A 76 2.58 4.83 13.19
N ASP A 77 3.80 4.32 13.01
CA ASP A 77 4.80 4.97 12.16
C ASP A 77 4.59 4.56 10.70
N GLY A 78 3.83 5.38 9.97
CA GLY A 78 3.56 5.12 8.57
C GLY A 78 4.80 5.19 7.68
N ASN A 79 5.84 5.91 8.12
CA ASN A 79 7.09 6.07 7.39
C ASN A 79 7.89 4.77 7.28
N SER A 80 7.92 3.97 8.35
CA SER A 80 8.59 2.66 8.37
C SER A 80 7.97 1.70 7.35
N LEU A 81 6.63 1.64 7.30
CA LEU A 81 5.93 0.80 6.32
C LEU A 81 6.14 1.31 4.89
N ALA A 82 6.13 2.63 4.68
CA ALA A 82 6.37 3.21 3.36
C ALA A 82 7.78 2.89 2.83
N LYS A 83 8.80 2.89 3.68
CA LYS A 83 10.16 2.52 3.31
C LYS A 83 10.27 1.06 2.88
N ILE A 84 9.70 0.13 3.66
CA ILE A 84 9.70 -1.31 3.34
C ILE A 84 9.00 -1.54 1.98
N LEU A 85 7.86 -0.90 1.77
CA LEU A 85 7.09 -1.04 0.53
C LEU A 85 7.78 -0.43 -0.70
N LEU A 86 8.62 0.60 -0.53
CA LEU A 86 9.41 1.19 -1.62
C LEU A 86 10.59 0.29 -2.06
N VAL A 87 11.03 -0.61 -1.19
CA VAL A 87 12.13 -1.54 -1.47
C VAL A 87 11.60 -2.86 -2.06
N ALA A 88 10.35 -3.23 -1.77
CA ALA A 88 9.71 -4.44 -2.29
C ALA A 88 9.54 -4.39 -3.83
N PRO A 89 10.28 -5.20 -4.61
CA PRO A 89 10.29 -5.10 -6.07
C PRO A 89 9.11 -5.82 -6.77
N SER A 90 8.22 -6.52 -6.05
CA SER A 90 7.41 -7.60 -6.63
C SER A 90 5.92 -7.29 -6.91
N LEU A 91 5.48 -6.04 -6.80
CA LEU A 91 4.09 -5.68 -7.15
C LEU A 91 3.94 -4.88 -8.45
N ALA A 92 5.03 -4.66 -9.19
CA ALA A 92 4.96 -3.97 -10.47
C ALA A 92 4.17 -4.81 -11.51
N PRO A 93 3.07 -4.28 -12.10
CA PRO A 93 2.56 -4.83 -13.32
C PRO A 93 3.56 -4.45 -14.42
N SER A 94 4.19 -5.45 -15.02
CA SER A 94 5.09 -5.30 -16.15
C SER A 94 4.31 -4.89 -17.41
N LYS A 95 3.75 -3.67 -17.41
CA LYS A 95 3.42 -2.88 -18.62
C LYS A 95 3.07 -1.43 -18.28
N ALA A 96 4.07 -0.58 -18.49
CA ALA A 96 4.03 0.85 -18.84
C ALA A 96 2.71 1.62 -18.68
N ALA A 97 2.72 2.61 -17.79
CA ALA A 97 2.11 3.90 -18.08
C ALA A 97 3.18 4.98 -17.87
N LYS A 98 3.48 5.73 -18.94
CA LYS A 98 4.28 6.96 -18.94
C LYS A 98 3.70 7.92 -17.90
N ALA A 99 4.19 7.85 -16.68
CA ALA A 99 4.16 8.95 -15.73
C ALA A 99 5.62 9.14 -15.35
N THR A 100 6.19 10.20 -15.88
CA THR A 100 7.48 10.78 -15.50
C THR A 100 7.69 10.57 -14.00
N LEU A 101 8.61 9.67 -13.65
CA LEU A 101 9.21 9.59 -12.33
C LEU A 101 10.33 10.64 -12.32
N PRO A 102 10.17 11.85 -11.75
CA PRO A 102 11.32 12.58 -11.29
C PRO A 102 11.73 11.98 -9.95
N GLY A 103 12.95 11.45 -9.90
CA GLY A 103 13.65 11.17 -8.66
C GLY A 103 13.10 9.99 -7.86
N LEU A 104 13.70 8.83 -8.10
CA LEU A 104 13.92 7.89 -7.00
C LEU A 104 14.64 8.66 -5.86
N TYR A 105 14.13 8.47 -4.64
CA TYR A 105 14.87 8.47 -3.38
C TYR A 105 15.79 9.68 -3.06
N PRO A 106 15.55 10.44 -1.97
CA PRO A 106 16.69 10.88 -1.18
C PRO A 106 17.38 9.68 -0.52
#